data_AF-D4MQ24-F1
#
_entry.id   AF-D4MQ24-F1
#
_cell.length_a   1.000
_cell.length_b   1.000
_cell.length_c   1.000
_cell.angle_alpha   90.00
_cell.angle_beta   90.00
_cell.angle_gamma   90.00
#
_symmetry.space_group_name_H-M   'P 1'
#
loop_
_entity.id
_entity.type
_entity.pdbx_description
1 polymer ?
#
loop_
_entity_poly.entity_id
_entity_poly.type
_entity_poly.pdbx_seq_one_letter_code
_entity_poly.pdbx_strand_id
1 'polypeptide(L)'
;MKLMRTEDAVGQVLCHDITQIIKGVTKDAVFRKGHIIRPEDIPVLLSVGKEHVYIWENDDTMLHENDAAEILRQLCQGPGMHATAPKEGKIELIADRDGLFMADTERLRSINQLGDMMIATIAGGFPVRAGDRLCGTRVIPLVIKKGRMEEARAAAGTEPLLSVLPFRAKSFGVVTTGSEVYRGLIEDTFTPVIEEKLAEYGCVMAAHEICDDRDEEITKAIRRMADEGIEMIFCTGGMSVDPDDRTPLAIRTPEPELSATELRFFREPCS
;
A
#
# COMPACT_ATOMS: atom_id res chain seq x y z
N MET A 1 16.91 31.56 -11.01
CA MET A 1 18.36 31.26 -11.00
C MET A 1 19.14 32.54 -10.84
N LYS A 2 20.13 32.55 -9.96
CA LYS A 2 20.98 33.70 -9.66
C LYS A 2 22.45 33.29 -9.76
N LEU A 3 23.29 34.14 -10.34
CA LEU A 3 24.74 33.98 -10.30
C LEU A 3 25.24 34.54 -8.97
N MET A 4 26.01 33.75 -8.23
CA MET A 4 26.53 34.10 -6.90
C MET A 4 28.01 33.72 -6.81
N ARG A 5 28.80 34.48 -6.03
CA ARG A 5 30.18 34.10 -5.71
C ARG A 5 30.17 32.80 -4.90
N THR A 6 31.06 31.87 -5.25
CA THR A 6 31.07 30.54 -4.64
C THR A 6 31.20 30.59 -3.12
N GLU A 7 32.06 31.48 -2.59
CA GLU A 7 32.29 31.65 -1.15
C GLU A 7 31.03 32.09 -0.37
N ASP A 8 30.11 32.79 -1.03
CA ASP A 8 28.86 33.28 -0.44
C ASP A 8 27.67 32.30 -0.64
N ALA A 9 27.90 31.18 -1.35
CA ALA A 9 26.84 30.30 -1.84
C ALA A 9 26.44 29.18 -0.87
N VAL A 10 26.98 29.15 0.36
CA VAL A 10 26.63 28.15 1.37
C VAL A 10 25.13 28.19 1.67
N GLY A 11 24.50 27.01 1.74
CA GLY A 11 23.06 26.82 1.94
C GLY A 11 22.22 26.94 0.67
N GLN A 12 22.80 27.34 -0.45
CA GLN A 12 22.11 27.47 -1.73
C GLN A 12 22.14 26.18 -2.55
N VAL A 13 21.19 26.02 -3.46
CA VAL A 13 21.00 24.79 -4.25
C VAL A 13 21.63 24.95 -5.64
N LEU A 14 22.50 24.01 -6.04
CA LEU A 14 23.12 24.02 -7.37
C LEU A 14 22.11 23.80 -8.49
N CYS A 15 22.15 24.66 -9.52
CA CYS A 15 21.25 24.55 -10.68
C CYS A 15 21.68 23.50 -11.73
N HIS A 16 22.95 23.09 -11.73
CA HIS A 16 23.53 22.20 -12.73
C HIS A 16 24.66 21.36 -12.13
N ASP A 17 24.96 20.22 -12.78
CA ASP A 17 26.08 19.36 -12.40
C ASP A 17 27.40 20.12 -12.58
N ILE A 18 28.29 20.03 -11.59
CA ILE A 18 29.65 20.53 -11.65
C ILE A 18 30.57 19.35 -11.95
N THR A 19 31.00 19.26 -13.20
CA THR A 19 31.91 18.20 -13.67
C THR A 19 33.36 18.65 -13.56
N GLN A 20 34.20 17.82 -12.97
CA GLN A 20 35.65 18.00 -13.03
C GLN A 20 36.20 17.15 -14.17
N ILE A 21 36.97 17.78 -15.06
CA ILE A 21 37.59 17.09 -16.19
C ILE A 21 39.10 17.07 -15.96
N ILE A 22 39.62 15.94 -15.52
CA ILE A 22 41.07 15.70 -15.43
C ILE A 22 41.45 14.77 -16.58
N LYS A 23 42.21 15.30 -17.55
CA LYS A 23 42.58 14.58 -18.77
C LYS A 23 43.33 13.28 -18.42
N GLY A 24 42.73 12.14 -18.73
CA GLY A 24 43.30 10.81 -18.51
C GLY A 24 43.02 10.16 -17.14
N VAL A 25 42.26 10.80 -16.24
CA VAL A 25 42.01 10.30 -14.87
C VAL A 25 40.52 10.12 -14.57
N THR A 26 39.70 11.16 -14.70
CA THR A 26 38.27 11.09 -14.35
C THR A 26 37.44 12.09 -15.15
N LYS A 27 36.23 11.68 -15.53
CA LYS A 27 35.17 12.53 -16.10
C LYS A 27 33.86 12.20 -15.41
N ASP A 28 33.68 12.72 -14.20
CA ASP A 28 32.43 12.58 -13.44
C ASP A 28 32.07 13.90 -12.74
N ALA A 29 30.79 14.02 -12.35
CA ALA A 29 30.28 15.14 -11.60
C ALA A 29 30.80 15.09 -10.16
N VAL A 30 31.55 16.11 -9.76
CA VAL A 30 31.98 16.29 -8.37
C VAL A 30 30.81 16.74 -7.51
N PHE A 31 29.92 17.55 -8.10
CA PHE A 31 28.63 17.88 -7.51
C PHE A 31 27.52 17.69 -8.54
N ARG A 32 26.40 17.14 -8.11
CA ARG A 32 25.19 17.00 -8.94
C ARG A 32 24.29 18.23 -8.75
N LYS A 33 23.48 18.54 -9.77
CA LYS A 33 22.39 19.50 -9.64
C LYS A 33 21.48 19.10 -8.47
N GLY A 34 20.95 20.09 -7.74
CA GLY A 34 20.19 19.86 -6.51
C GLY A 34 21.06 19.79 -5.25
N HIS A 35 22.39 19.65 -5.36
CA HIS A 35 23.23 19.66 -4.16
C HIS A 35 23.14 20.99 -3.40
N ILE A 36 22.92 20.90 -2.08
CA ILE A 36 22.97 22.05 -1.16
C ILE A 36 24.43 22.29 -0.80
N ILE A 37 24.96 23.45 -1.17
CA ILE A 37 26.35 23.82 -0.93
C ILE A 37 26.62 23.92 0.57
N ARG A 38 27.61 23.17 1.05
CA ARG A 38 28.09 23.18 2.44
C ARG A 38 29.41 23.97 2.55
N PRO A 39 29.80 24.42 3.75
CA PRO A 39 31.08 25.11 3.95
C PRO A 39 32.29 24.33 3.40
N GLU A 40 32.29 23.00 3.59
CA GLU A 40 33.33 22.09 3.10
C GLU A 40 33.39 21.96 1.57
N ASP A 41 32.33 22.33 0.85
CA ASP A 41 32.29 22.25 -0.61
C ASP A 41 32.98 23.45 -1.27
N ILE A 42 33.10 24.58 -0.56
CA ILE A 42 33.66 25.82 -1.10
C ILE A 42 35.08 25.62 -1.65
N PRO A 43 36.04 25.03 -0.91
CA PRO A 43 37.37 24.80 -1.45
C PRO A 43 37.36 23.87 -2.66
N VAL A 44 36.45 22.88 -2.69
CA VAL A 44 36.34 21.93 -3.81
C VAL A 44 35.80 22.63 -5.06
N LEU A 45 34.74 23.42 -4.93
CA LEU A 45 34.16 24.22 -6.02
C LEU A 45 35.19 25.19 -6.60
N LEU A 46 35.96 25.87 -5.75
CA LEU A 46 37.06 26.75 -6.19
C LEU A 46 38.17 25.95 -6.89
N SER A 47 38.53 24.77 -6.38
CA SER A 47 39.57 23.92 -7.00
C SER A 47 39.22 23.43 -8.41
N VAL A 48 37.93 23.34 -8.73
CA VAL A 48 37.44 23.02 -10.09
C VAL A 48 37.21 24.26 -10.96
N GLY A 49 37.69 25.42 -10.52
CA GLY A 49 37.65 26.69 -11.26
C GLY A 49 36.30 27.42 -11.22
N LYS A 50 35.42 27.08 -10.27
CA LYS A 50 34.12 27.75 -10.10
C LYS A 50 34.26 28.89 -9.09
N GLU A 51 34.66 30.06 -9.57
CA GLU A 51 34.63 31.33 -8.81
C GLU A 51 33.19 31.83 -8.57
N HIS A 52 32.29 31.50 -9.48
CA HIS A 52 30.86 31.80 -9.39
C HIS A 52 30.03 30.57 -9.76
N VAL A 53 28.89 30.41 -9.09
CA VAL A 53 27.93 29.33 -9.29
C VAL A 53 26.54 29.88 -9.57
N TYR A 54 25.78 29.19 -10.43
CA TYR A 54 24.36 29.46 -10.60
C TYR A 54 23.58 28.66 -9.57
N ILE A 55 22.82 29.36 -8.74
CA ILE A 55 22.06 28.78 -7.65
C ILE A 55 20.55 29.07 -7.78
N TRP A 56 19.77 28.18 -7.20
CA TRP A 56 18.41 28.48 -6.75
C TRP A 56 18.51 28.99 -5.32
N GLU A 57 17.93 30.18 -5.09
CA GLU A 57 17.90 30.75 -3.76
C GLU A 57 17.01 29.89 -2.87
N ASN A 58 17.60 29.33 -1.83
CA ASN A 58 16.89 28.65 -0.75
C ASN A 58 16.55 29.69 0.31
N ASP A 59 15.67 30.62 -0.05
CA ASP A 59 15.14 31.61 0.89
C ASP A 59 14.09 30.98 1.81
N ASP A 60 13.59 31.75 2.78
CA ASP A 60 12.57 31.29 3.73
C ASP A 60 11.22 30.95 3.08
N THR A 61 11.05 31.09 1.76
CA THR A 61 9.83 30.75 1.01
C THR A 61 9.97 29.50 0.15
N MET A 62 11.20 29.02 -0.06
CA MET A 62 11.52 27.84 -0.85
C MET A 62 11.91 26.66 0.06
N LEU A 63 11.80 25.45 -0.49
CA LEU A 63 12.25 24.20 0.11
C LEU A 63 13.09 23.46 -0.91
N HIS A 64 14.14 22.80 -0.43
CA HIS A 64 14.85 21.81 -1.21
C HIS A 64 13.98 20.57 -1.46
N GLU A 65 14.16 19.92 -2.61
CA GLU A 65 13.34 18.75 -3.02
C GLU A 65 13.29 17.63 -1.98
N ASN A 66 14.40 17.37 -1.27
CA ASN A 66 14.43 16.33 -0.23
C ASN A 66 13.61 16.71 1.01
N ASP A 67 13.60 17.99 1.38
CA ASP A 67 12.80 18.46 2.52
C ASP A 67 11.31 18.39 2.18
N ALA A 68 10.95 18.75 0.95
CA ALA A 68 9.58 18.61 0.46
C ALA A 68 9.17 17.14 0.26
N ALA A 69 10.08 16.26 -0.16
CA ALA A 69 9.82 14.82 -0.25
C ALA A 69 9.52 14.21 1.14
N GLU A 70 10.23 14.68 2.17
CA GLU A 70 9.96 14.31 3.55
C GLU A 70 8.55 14.73 3.98
N ILE A 71 8.09 15.92 3.62
CA ILE A 71 6.70 16.35 3.87
C ILE A 71 5.71 15.37 3.24
N LEU A 72 5.88 15.02 1.95
CA LEU A 72 5.01 14.06 1.27
C LEU A 72 5.02 12.70 1.96
N ARG A 73 6.19 12.23 2.40
CA ARG A 73 6.30 11.00 3.19
C ARG A 73 5.44 11.07 4.45
N GLN A 74 5.46 12.17 5.20
CA GLN A 74 4.65 12.28 6.43
C GLN A 74 3.15 12.27 6.13
N LEU A 75 2.72 12.87 5.00
CA LEU A 75 1.33 12.82 4.57
C LEU A 75 0.90 11.39 4.23
N CYS A 76 1.79 10.62 3.59
CA CYS A 76 1.49 9.27 3.14
C CYS A 76 1.59 8.22 4.23
N GLN A 77 2.64 8.25 5.05
CA GLN A 77 3.05 7.14 5.89
C GLN A 77 2.14 6.95 7.10
N GLY A 78 1.31 5.91 7.06
CA GLY A 78 0.59 5.41 8.22
C GLY A 78 1.25 4.16 8.82
N PRO A 79 0.50 3.40 9.65
CA PRO A 79 1.01 2.21 10.32
C PRO A 79 1.42 1.08 9.36
N GLY A 80 2.41 0.29 9.78
CA GLY A 80 2.82 -0.94 9.11
C GLY A 80 3.79 -0.75 7.93
N MET A 81 4.45 0.39 7.85
CA MET A 81 5.46 0.67 6.83
C MET A 81 6.56 1.61 7.35
N HIS A 82 7.73 1.55 6.72
CA HIS A 82 8.85 2.47 6.94
C HIS A 82 9.28 3.15 5.65
N ALA A 83 10.08 4.22 5.78
CA ALA A 83 10.55 5.02 4.67
C ALA A 83 12.04 4.78 4.36
N THR A 84 12.42 4.89 3.09
CA THR A 84 13.82 5.01 2.70
C THR A 84 14.38 6.40 3.01
N ALA A 85 15.69 6.54 3.01
CA ALA A 85 16.31 7.87 3.02
C ALA A 85 15.92 8.67 1.75
N PRO A 86 15.80 10.01 1.84
CA PRO A 86 15.54 10.85 0.68
C PRO A 86 16.71 10.81 -0.31
N LYS A 87 16.38 10.66 -1.59
CA LYS A 87 17.36 10.67 -2.68
C LYS A 87 16.75 11.33 -3.91
N GLU A 88 17.33 12.45 -4.35
CA GLU A 88 16.89 13.20 -5.54
C GLU A 88 15.38 13.49 -5.55
N GLY A 89 14.90 14.05 -4.43
CA GLY A 89 13.51 14.40 -4.21
C GLY A 89 12.57 13.20 -4.09
N LYS A 90 13.09 11.96 -4.00
CA LYS A 90 12.31 10.72 -3.90
C LYS A 90 12.45 10.06 -2.53
N ILE A 91 11.32 9.60 -1.98
CA ILE A 91 11.25 8.69 -0.83
C ILE A 91 10.32 7.52 -1.17
N GLU A 92 10.72 6.30 -0.84
CA GLU A 92 9.88 5.10 -0.99
C GLU A 92 9.36 4.66 0.38
N LEU A 93 8.13 4.12 0.42
CA LEU A 93 7.54 3.47 1.58
C LEU A 93 7.48 1.96 1.34
N ILE A 94 7.93 1.21 2.35
CA ILE A 94 8.13 -0.24 2.30
C ILE A 94 7.31 -0.89 3.41
N ALA A 95 6.62 -1.98 3.11
CA ALA A 95 5.82 -2.72 4.09
C ALA A 95 6.70 -3.34 5.19
N ASP A 96 6.28 -3.18 6.45
CA ASP A 96 6.95 -3.81 7.61
C ASP A 96 6.43 -5.22 7.90
N ARG A 97 5.25 -5.55 7.37
CA ARG A 97 4.50 -6.75 7.69
C ARG A 97 3.65 -7.19 6.51
N ASP A 98 3.27 -8.46 6.53
CA ASP A 98 2.22 -8.97 5.67
C ASP A 98 0.87 -8.38 6.10
N GLY A 99 0.02 -8.05 5.12
CA GLY A 99 -1.26 -7.41 5.42
C GLY A 99 -2.01 -6.93 4.19
N LEU A 100 -3.08 -6.18 4.44
CA LEU A 100 -3.88 -5.50 3.42
C LEU A 100 -3.38 -4.06 3.27
N PHE A 101 -2.87 -3.72 2.09
CA PHE A 101 -2.48 -2.34 1.79
C PHE A 101 -3.70 -1.50 1.48
N MET A 102 -3.86 -0.39 2.20
CA MET A 102 -4.94 0.57 2.02
C MET A 102 -4.38 1.91 1.54
N ALA A 103 -5.04 2.50 0.55
CA ALA A 103 -4.66 3.78 -0.03
C ALA A 103 -5.88 4.66 -0.27
N ASP A 104 -5.84 5.89 0.24
CA ASP A 104 -6.87 6.90 -0.01
C ASP A 104 -6.69 7.51 -1.41
N THR A 105 -7.32 6.88 -2.39
CA THR A 105 -7.14 7.21 -3.81
C THR A 105 -7.66 8.62 -4.12
N GLU A 106 -8.69 9.09 -3.43
CA GLU A 106 -9.27 10.42 -3.67
C GLU A 106 -8.30 11.52 -3.22
N ARG A 107 -7.80 11.45 -1.98
CA ARG A 107 -6.85 12.43 -1.44
C ARG A 107 -5.50 12.36 -2.17
N LEU A 108 -5.02 11.17 -2.54
CA LEU A 108 -3.83 11.01 -3.38
C LEU A 108 -3.98 11.73 -4.73
N ARG A 109 -5.17 11.61 -5.36
CA ARG A 109 -5.46 12.28 -6.63
C ARG A 109 -5.47 13.79 -6.47
N SER A 110 -6.08 14.31 -5.41
CA SER A 110 -6.10 15.75 -5.12
C SER A 110 -4.69 16.34 -4.98
N ILE A 111 -3.77 15.64 -4.32
CA ILE A 111 -2.37 16.08 -4.20
C ILE A 111 -1.66 16.01 -5.55
N ASN A 112 -1.82 14.90 -6.28
CA ASN A 112 -1.18 14.71 -7.59
C ASN A 112 -1.64 15.73 -8.64
N GLN A 113 -2.84 16.30 -8.50
CA GLN A 113 -3.34 17.37 -9.37
C GLN A 113 -2.60 18.71 -9.21
N LEU A 114 -1.84 18.91 -8.12
CA LEU A 114 -1.04 20.12 -7.90
C LEU A 114 0.16 20.24 -8.87
N GLY A 115 0.60 19.12 -9.46
CA GLY A 115 1.53 19.08 -10.59
C GLY A 115 3.03 19.18 -10.27
N ASP A 116 3.42 19.89 -9.21
CA ASP A 116 4.84 20.05 -8.83
C ASP A 116 5.40 18.84 -8.04
N MET A 117 4.53 17.90 -7.69
CA MET A 117 4.80 16.72 -6.88
C MET A 117 4.03 15.51 -7.38
N MET A 118 4.54 14.32 -7.07
CA MET A 118 3.95 13.05 -7.44
C MET A 118 3.99 12.07 -6.28
N ILE A 119 2.89 11.37 -6.07
CA ILE A 119 2.79 10.20 -5.20
C ILE A 119 2.26 9.06 -6.07
N ALA A 120 3.07 8.01 -6.22
CA ALA A 120 2.70 6.81 -6.96
C ALA A 120 2.61 5.62 -5.98
N THR A 121 1.53 4.85 -6.04
CA THR A 121 1.35 3.67 -5.20
C THR A 121 1.01 2.44 -6.03
N ILE A 122 1.20 1.26 -5.46
CA ILE A 122 0.46 0.07 -5.91
C ILE A 122 -1.04 0.25 -5.65
N ALA A 123 -1.87 -0.66 -6.17
CA ALA A 123 -3.31 -0.61 -5.93
C ALA A 123 -3.63 -0.90 -4.46
N GLY A 124 -4.43 -0.03 -3.83
CA GLY A 124 -5.01 -0.30 -2.51
C GLY A 124 -6.07 -1.39 -2.58
N GLY A 125 -6.32 -2.06 -1.45
CA GLY A 125 -7.26 -3.17 -1.33
C GLY A 125 -6.67 -4.53 -1.71
N PHE A 126 -5.35 -4.64 -1.80
CA PHE A 126 -4.65 -5.89 -2.16
C PHE A 126 -3.70 -6.36 -1.05
N PRO A 127 -3.49 -7.68 -0.93
CA PRO A 127 -2.51 -8.24 0.00
C PRO A 127 -1.09 -7.81 -0.41
N VAL A 128 -0.26 -7.55 0.60
CA VAL A 128 1.16 -7.22 0.47
C VAL A 128 1.98 -8.03 1.46
N ARG A 129 3.26 -8.21 1.15
CA ARG A 129 4.23 -8.87 2.01
C ARG A 129 5.22 -7.89 2.62
N ALA A 130 5.78 -8.25 3.77
CA ALA A 130 6.88 -7.52 4.37
C ALA A 130 8.03 -7.36 3.36
N GLY A 131 8.53 -6.13 3.19
CA GLY A 131 9.57 -5.78 2.22
C GLY A 131 9.04 -5.29 0.86
N ASP A 132 7.74 -5.40 0.59
CA ASP A 132 7.16 -4.86 -0.66
C ASP A 132 7.24 -3.33 -0.70
N ARG A 133 7.54 -2.79 -1.89
CA ARG A 133 7.51 -1.34 -2.14
C ARG A 133 6.08 -0.90 -2.44
N LEU A 134 5.51 -0.10 -1.54
CA LEU A 134 4.11 0.28 -1.57
C LEU A 134 3.88 1.59 -2.32
N CYS A 135 4.76 2.56 -2.08
CA CYS A 135 4.60 3.94 -2.53
C CYS A 135 5.96 4.57 -2.83
N GLY A 136 6.00 5.46 -3.82
CA GLY A 136 7.09 6.41 -4.04
C GLY A 136 6.55 7.83 -4.10
N THR A 137 7.05 8.70 -3.24
CA THR A 137 6.85 10.15 -3.33
C THR A 137 7.98 10.76 -4.16
N ARG A 138 7.68 11.80 -4.93
CA ARG A 138 8.67 12.54 -5.71
C ARG A 138 8.31 14.02 -5.82
N VAL A 139 9.23 14.88 -5.45
CA VAL A 139 9.19 16.31 -5.80
C VAL A 139 9.90 16.46 -7.15
N ILE A 140 9.24 17.11 -8.11
CA ILE A 140 9.73 17.19 -9.49
C ILE A 140 10.79 18.28 -9.68
N PRO A 141 10.60 19.52 -9.18
CA PRO A 141 11.63 20.55 -9.24
C PRO A 141 12.65 20.40 -8.09
N LEU A 142 13.89 20.83 -8.33
CA LEU A 142 14.97 20.83 -7.31
C LEU A 142 14.64 21.68 -6.08
N VAL A 143 13.82 22.71 -6.28
CA VAL A 143 13.30 23.57 -5.22
C VAL A 143 11.81 23.82 -5.46
N ILE A 144 11.03 23.84 -4.38
CA ILE A 144 9.58 24.03 -4.42
C ILE A 144 9.15 25.09 -3.41
N LYS A 145 8.12 25.87 -3.74
CA LYS A 145 7.59 26.87 -2.81
C LYS A 145 6.95 26.21 -1.60
N LYS A 146 7.20 26.74 -0.39
CA LYS A 146 6.54 26.28 0.85
C LYS A 146 5.02 26.26 0.73
N GLY A 147 4.44 27.30 0.11
CA GLY A 147 2.98 27.37 -0.12
C GLY A 147 2.40 26.17 -0.88
N ARG A 148 3.13 25.59 -1.84
CA ARG A 148 2.70 24.37 -2.54
C ARG A 148 2.63 23.17 -1.61
N MET A 149 3.57 23.07 -0.67
CA MET A 149 3.55 22.00 0.32
C MET A 149 2.42 22.18 1.33
N GLU A 150 2.07 23.43 1.66
CA GLU A 150 0.89 23.72 2.48
C GLU A 150 -0.43 23.37 1.75
N GLU A 151 -0.54 23.63 0.45
CA GLU A 151 -1.66 23.14 -0.37
C GLU A 151 -1.76 21.61 -0.33
N ALA A 152 -0.63 20.90 -0.42
CA ALA A 152 -0.59 19.45 -0.33
C ALA A 152 -1.03 18.94 1.06
N ARG A 153 -0.60 19.60 2.15
CA ARG A 153 -1.06 19.29 3.52
C ARG A 153 -2.57 19.47 3.66
N ALA A 154 -3.10 20.57 3.13
CA ALA A 154 -4.54 20.85 3.17
C ALA A 154 -5.33 19.78 2.40
N ALA A 155 -4.84 19.34 1.23
CA ALA A 155 -5.47 18.29 0.43
C ALA A 155 -5.38 16.90 1.10
N ALA A 156 -4.31 16.62 1.83
CA ALA A 156 -4.12 15.37 2.57
C ALA A 156 -5.01 15.27 3.83
N GLY A 157 -5.27 16.39 4.51
CA GLY A 157 -5.95 16.39 5.79
C GLY A 157 -5.05 15.95 6.95
N THR A 158 -5.66 15.46 8.03
CA THR A 158 -4.94 15.13 9.28
C THR A 158 -4.51 13.67 9.39
N GLU A 159 -5.19 12.76 8.66
CA GLU A 159 -4.93 11.32 8.72
C GLU A 159 -3.98 10.87 7.61
N PRO A 160 -3.11 9.89 7.86
CA PRO A 160 -2.25 9.31 6.83
C PRO A 160 -3.04 8.80 5.62
N LEU A 161 -2.45 8.94 4.44
CA LEU A 161 -3.09 8.49 3.19
C LEU A 161 -3.00 6.98 2.98
N LEU A 162 -1.98 6.34 3.56
CA LEU A 162 -1.64 4.94 3.34
C LEU A 162 -1.54 4.18 4.66
N SER A 163 -1.89 2.90 4.65
CA SER A 163 -1.64 2.00 5.80
C SER A 163 -1.49 0.55 5.33
N VAL A 164 -0.82 -0.27 6.15
CA VAL A 164 -0.87 -1.73 6.02
C VAL A 164 -1.61 -2.29 7.23
N LEU A 165 -2.81 -2.80 6.98
CA LEU A 165 -3.63 -3.43 8.01
C LEU A 165 -3.17 -4.88 8.19
N PRO A 166 -2.85 -5.32 9.41
CA PRO A 166 -2.45 -6.71 9.64
C PRO A 166 -3.63 -7.65 9.35
N PHE A 167 -3.34 -8.79 8.73
CA PHE A 167 -4.31 -9.88 8.71
C PHE A 167 -4.58 -10.35 10.13
N ARG A 168 -5.85 -10.69 10.40
CA ARG A 168 -6.26 -11.30 11.65
C ARG A 168 -6.71 -12.71 11.31
N ALA A 169 -6.01 -13.69 11.87
CA ALA A 169 -6.46 -15.06 11.84
C ALA A 169 -7.85 -15.15 12.45
N LYS A 170 -8.75 -15.85 11.75
CA LYS A 170 -10.13 -16.08 12.16
C LYS A 170 -10.37 -17.59 12.20
N SER A 171 -11.18 -18.04 13.14
CA SER A 171 -11.73 -19.39 13.07
C SER A 171 -12.73 -19.46 11.92
N PHE A 172 -12.76 -20.57 11.19
CA PHE A 172 -13.78 -20.78 10.18
C PHE A 172 -14.39 -22.17 10.22
N GLY A 173 -15.63 -22.28 9.78
CA GLY A 173 -16.36 -23.53 9.60
C GLY A 173 -16.69 -23.74 8.13
N VAL A 174 -16.81 -24.99 7.71
CA VAL A 174 -17.28 -25.35 6.36
C VAL A 174 -18.51 -26.23 6.46
N VAL A 175 -19.57 -25.88 5.73
CA VAL A 175 -20.78 -26.68 5.53
C VAL A 175 -20.80 -27.14 4.08
N THR A 176 -20.49 -28.39 3.84
CA THR A 176 -20.56 -28.99 2.50
C THR A 176 -21.96 -29.54 2.27
N THR A 177 -22.65 -29.09 1.23
CA THR A 177 -23.99 -29.54 0.85
C THR A 177 -23.93 -30.32 -0.46
N GLY A 178 -24.81 -31.31 -0.58
CA GLY A 178 -24.92 -32.16 -1.77
C GLY A 178 -25.17 -33.62 -1.38
N SER A 179 -26.29 -34.17 -1.85
CA SER A 179 -26.65 -35.58 -1.64
C SER A 179 -25.53 -36.57 -2.03
N GLU A 180 -24.77 -36.27 -3.09
CA GLU A 180 -23.68 -37.10 -3.60
C GLU A 180 -22.47 -37.13 -2.66
N VAL A 181 -22.12 -36.01 -2.02
CA VAL A 181 -21.04 -35.93 -1.03
C VAL A 181 -21.51 -36.58 0.27
N TYR A 182 -22.74 -36.26 0.71
CA TYR A 182 -23.33 -36.81 1.93
C TYR A 182 -23.42 -38.35 1.91
N ARG A 183 -23.73 -38.94 0.75
CA ARG A 183 -23.80 -40.40 0.57
C ARG A 183 -22.45 -41.05 0.25
N GLY A 184 -21.37 -40.26 0.15
CA GLY A 184 -20.03 -40.75 -0.18
C GLY A 184 -19.91 -41.28 -1.62
N LEU A 185 -20.74 -40.78 -2.55
CA LEU A 185 -20.63 -41.10 -3.98
C LEU A 185 -19.45 -40.37 -4.64
N ILE A 186 -19.12 -39.18 -4.13
CA ILE A 186 -17.92 -38.41 -4.48
C ILE A 186 -17.23 -37.91 -3.22
N GLU A 187 -15.95 -37.57 -3.34
CA GLU A 187 -15.17 -36.94 -2.27
C GLU A 187 -15.31 -35.41 -2.31
N ASP A 188 -15.26 -34.77 -1.14
CA ASP A 188 -15.24 -33.30 -1.03
C ASP A 188 -13.85 -32.76 -1.42
N THR A 189 -13.76 -32.15 -2.59
CA THR A 189 -12.54 -31.53 -3.09
C THR A 189 -12.46 -30.02 -2.81
N PHE A 190 -13.53 -29.38 -2.33
CA PHE A 190 -13.58 -27.94 -2.11
C PHE A 190 -13.08 -27.56 -0.73
N THR A 191 -13.40 -28.33 0.31
CA THR A 191 -12.94 -28.06 1.67
C THR A 191 -11.41 -27.97 1.77
N PRO A 192 -10.62 -28.90 1.19
CA PRO A 192 -9.15 -28.79 1.20
C PRO A 192 -8.63 -27.51 0.53
N VAL A 193 -9.28 -27.04 -0.55
CA VAL A 193 -8.90 -25.80 -1.25
C VAL A 193 -9.18 -24.56 -0.41
N ILE A 194 -10.31 -24.53 0.31
CA ILE A 194 -10.64 -23.45 1.24
C ILE A 194 -9.64 -23.43 2.40
N GLU A 195 -9.33 -24.60 2.95
CA GLU A 195 -8.36 -24.74 4.04
C GLU A 195 -6.98 -24.24 3.64
N GLU A 196 -6.45 -24.65 2.49
CA GLU A 196 -5.17 -24.19 1.96
C GLU A 196 -5.13 -22.66 1.79
N LYS A 197 -6.16 -22.08 1.15
CA LYS A 197 -6.24 -20.63 0.90
C LYS A 197 -6.33 -19.82 2.20
N LEU A 198 -7.08 -20.29 3.18
CA LEU A 198 -7.26 -19.58 4.45
C LEU A 198 -6.05 -19.76 5.38
N ALA A 199 -5.32 -20.87 5.26
CA ALA A 199 -4.06 -21.08 5.98
C ALA A 199 -3.01 -20.02 5.65
N GLU A 200 -2.98 -19.48 4.42
CA GLU A 200 -2.10 -18.37 4.03
C GLU A 200 -2.30 -17.11 4.89
N TYR A 201 -3.49 -16.94 5.47
CA TYR A 201 -3.85 -15.82 6.35
C TYR A 201 -3.81 -16.20 7.84
N GLY A 202 -3.32 -17.40 8.16
CA GLY A 202 -3.25 -17.94 9.53
C GLY A 202 -4.58 -18.39 10.11
N CYS A 203 -5.64 -18.48 9.29
CA CYS A 203 -6.95 -18.95 9.73
C CYS A 203 -6.93 -20.48 9.95
N VAL A 204 -7.80 -20.97 10.84
CA VAL A 204 -7.88 -22.39 11.20
C VAL A 204 -9.32 -22.87 11.11
N MET A 205 -9.51 -24.03 10.47
CA MET A 205 -10.82 -24.67 10.40
C MET A 205 -11.19 -25.22 11.78
N ALA A 206 -12.27 -24.71 12.37
CA ALA A 206 -12.77 -25.10 13.68
C ALA A 206 -13.87 -26.17 13.58
N ALA A 207 -14.59 -26.23 12.46
CA ALA A 207 -15.63 -27.23 12.22
C ALA A 207 -15.79 -27.52 10.72
N HIS A 208 -16.15 -28.76 10.41
CA HIS A 208 -16.58 -29.16 9.07
C HIS A 208 -17.79 -30.08 9.22
N GLU A 209 -18.86 -29.80 8.46
CA GLU A 209 -20.08 -30.59 8.48
C GLU A 209 -20.56 -30.84 7.04
N ILE A 210 -20.93 -32.08 6.74
CA ILE A 210 -21.49 -32.46 5.44
C ILE A 210 -23.00 -32.66 5.64
N CYS A 211 -23.81 -31.88 4.93
CA CYS A 211 -25.26 -31.92 4.98
C CYS A 211 -25.84 -32.48 3.66
N ASP A 212 -26.95 -33.20 3.77
CA ASP A 212 -27.83 -33.47 2.61
C ASP A 212 -28.52 -32.17 2.16
N ASP A 213 -29.16 -32.15 0.99
CA ASP A 213 -29.83 -30.96 0.43
C ASP A 213 -31.18 -30.65 1.12
N ARG A 214 -31.11 -30.41 2.43
CA ARG A 214 -32.23 -30.08 3.30
C ARG A 214 -31.94 -28.79 4.02
N ASP A 215 -32.80 -27.81 3.81
CA ASP A 215 -32.73 -26.47 4.40
C ASP A 215 -32.60 -26.48 5.93
N GLU A 216 -33.35 -27.35 6.61
CA GLU A 216 -33.33 -27.48 8.07
C GLU A 216 -31.96 -27.95 8.60
N GLU A 217 -31.34 -28.95 7.96
CA GLU A 217 -30.03 -29.48 8.35
C GLU A 217 -28.93 -28.44 8.13
N ILE A 218 -28.93 -27.78 6.97
CA ILE A 218 -27.99 -26.71 6.63
C ILE A 218 -28.10 -25.55 7.62
N THR A 219 -29.33 -25.11 7.92
CA THR A 219 -29.59 -24.02 8.87
C THR A 219 -29.11 -24.38 10.27
N LYS A 220 -29.32 -25.63 10.70
CA LYS A 220 -28.90 -26.12 12.01
C LYS A 220 -27.37 -26.19 12.12
N ALA A 221 -26.68 -26.66 11.09
CA ALA A 221 -25.22 -26.71 11.04
C ALA A 221 -24.62 -25.29 11.16
N ILE A 222 -25.13 -24.34 10.36
CA ILE A 222 -24.70 -22.93 10.40
C ILE A 222 -24.92 -22.33 11.79
N ARG A 223 -26.11 -22.54 12.39
CA ARG A 223 -26.42 -22.00 13.73
C ARG A 223 -25.53 -22.61 14.80
N ARG A 224 -25.31 -23.92 14.77
CA ARG A 224 -24.39 -24.59 15.72
C ARG A 224 -23.00 -23.99 15.65
N MET A 225 -22.45 -23.81 14.45
CA MET A 225 -21.14 -23.18 14.25
C MET A 225 -21.09 -21.73 14.76
N ALA A 226 -22.16 -20.95 14.51
CA ALA A 226 -22.27 -19.59 15.02
C ALA A 226 -22.36 -19.55 16.56
N ASP A 227 -23.14 -20.44 17.18
CA ASP A 227 -23.30 -20.57 18.63
C ASP A 227 -21.99 -21.03 19.31
N GLU A 228 -21.15 -21.77 18.59
CA GLU A 228 -19.79 -22.16 19.00
C GLU A 228 -18.78 -21.00 18.89
N GLY A 229 -19.19 -19.84 18.37
CA GLY A 229 -18.34 -18.65 18.23
C GLY A 229 -17.40 -18.71 17.03
N ILE A 230 -17.70 -19.52 16.02
CA ILE A 230 -16.94 -19.56 14.77
C ILE A 230 -17.16 -18.25 14.01
N GLU A 231 -16.07 -17.59 13.63
CA GLU A 231 -16.12 -16.21 13.14
C GLU A 231 -16.46 -16.11 11.64
N MET A 232 -16.23 -17.16 10.87
CA MET A 232 -16.56 -17.25 9.44
C MET A 232 -17.15 -18.62 9.12
N ILE A 233 -18.23 -18.68 8.34
CA ILE A 233 -18.84 -19.96 7.93
C ILE A 233 -18.95 -19.96 6.41
N PHE A 234 -18.31 -20.94 5.78
CA PHE A 234 -18.34 -21.16 4.34
C PHE A 234 -19.35 -22.28 4.03
N CYS A 235 -20.18 -22.09 3.02
CA CYS A 235 -21.03 -23.14 2.49
C CYS A 235 -20.54 -23.52 1.08
N THR A 236 -20.39 -24.80 0.80
CA THR A 236 -19.90 -25.31 -0.50
C THR A 236 -20.86 -26.36 -1.05
N GLY A 237 -21.13 -26.33 -2.37
CA GLY A 237 -22.19 -27.17 -2.97
C GLY A 237 -23.57 -26.52 -2.82
N GLY A 238 -24.58 -27.01 -3.55
CA GLY A 238 -25.97 -26.57 -3.38
C GLY A 238 -26.25 -25.07 -3.60
N MET A 239 -25.52 -24.41 -4.52
CA MET A 239 -25.50 -22.94 -4.73
C MET A 239 -25.79 -22.51 -6.18
N SER A 240 -26.33 -23.41 -7.01
CA SER A 240 -26.82 -23.05 -8.36
C SER A 240 -28.18 -22.34 -8.27
N VAL A 241 -28.82 -22.10 -9.42
CA VAL A 241 -30.19 -21.55 -9.51
C VAL A 241 -31.23 -22.65 -9.48
N ASP A 242 -30.81 -23.89 -9.22
CA ASP A 242 -31.67 -25.05 -9.34
C ASP A 242 -32.66 -25.09 -8.17
N PRO A 243 -33.91 -25.53 -8.37
CA PRO A 243 -34.95 -25.47 -7.33
C PRO A 243 -34.63 -26.32 -6.08
N ASP A 244 -33.69 -27.24 -6.20
CA ASP A 244 -33.14 -28.11 -5.17
C ASP A 244 -31.92 -27.50 -4.43
N ASP A 245 -31.37 -26.37 -4.88
CA ASP A 245 -30.35 -25.63 -4.15
C ASP A 245 -30.95 -24.88 -2.96
N ARG A 246 -30.88 -25.51 -1.78
CA ARG A 246 -31.45 -24.98 -0.54
C ARG A 246 -30.52 -24.07 0.24
N THR A 247 -29.24 -24.00 -0.11
CA THR A 247 -28.23 -23.21 0.61
C THR A 247 -28.56 -21.71 0.63
N PRO A 248 -28.98 -21.06 -0.49
CA PRO A 248 -29.37 -19.64 -0.46
C PRO A 248 -30.62 -19.37 0.39
N LEU A 249 -31.56 -20.33 0.47
CA LEU A 249 -32.74 -20.22 1.32
C LEU A 249 -32.38 -20.38 2.80
N ALA A 250 -31.52 -21.34 3.14
CA ALA A 250 -31.02 -21.54 4.50
C ALA A 250 -30.29 -20.28 5.03
N ILE A 251 -29.48 -19.64 4.18
CA ILE A 251 -28.75 -18.40 4.50
C ILE A 251 -29.66 -17.17 4.65
N ARG A 252 -30.82 -17.11 3.99
CA ARG A 252 -31.78 -15.99 4.11
C ARG A 252 -32.67 -16.08 5.36
N THR A 253 -32.70 -17.24 5.99
CA THR A 253 -33.57 -17.54 7.14
C THR A 253 -33.02 -17.13 8.53
N PRO A 254 -31.79 -16.58 8.73
CA PRO A 254 -31.43 -15.97 10.00
C PRO A 254 -31.90 -14.51 10.12
N GLU A 255 -32.39 -14.17 11.32
CA GLU A 255 -32.78 -12.82 11.75
C GLU A 255 -31.62 -11.79 11.75
N PRO A 256 -31.91 -10.47 11.86
CA PRO A 256 -31.05 -9.34 11.43
C PRO A 256 -29.67 -9.18 12.10
N GLU A 257 -29.30 -10.01 13.07
CA GLU A 257 -28.05 -9.85 13.86
C GLU A 257 -26.87 -10.67 13.33
N LEU A 258 -27.11 -11.64 12.44
CA LEU A 258 -26.04 -12.20 11.61
C LEU A 258 -25.76 -11.18 10.50
N SER A 259 -24.94 -10.18 10.80
CA SER A 259 -24.45 -9.29 9.76
C SER A 259 -23.82 -10.16 8.68
N ALA A 260 -24.39 -10.09 7.48
CA ALA A 260 -23.88 -10.71 6.25
C ALA A 260 -22.55 -10.05 5.85
N THR A 261 -21.59 -10.06 6.77
CA THR A 261 -20.27 -9.48 6.63
C THR A 261 -19.41 -10.58 6.02
N GLU A 262 -19.49 -10.61 4.68
CA GLU A 262 -18.58 -11.30 3.76
C GLU A 262 -18.83 -12.79 3.49
N LEU A 263 -20.05 -13.14 3.05
CA LEU A 263 -20.20 -14.22 2.06
C LEU A 263 -19.64 -13.73 0.72
N ARG A 264 -18.32 -13.86 0.50
CA ARG A 264 -17.69 -13.59 -0.80
C ARG A 264 -17.65 -14.86 -1.64
N PHE A 265 -18.33 -14.80 -2.77
CA PHE A 265 -18.42 -15.86 -3.77
C PHE A 265 -17.07 -16.04 -4.50
N PHE A 266 -16.37 -17.14 -4.23
CA PHE A 266 -15.33 -17.62 -5.15
C PHE A 266 -15.96 -18.56 -6.17
N ARG A 267 -16.35 -18.02 -7.33
CA ARG A 267 -16.43 -18.82 -8.55
C ARG A 267 -15.01 -18.89 -9.12
N GLU A 268 -14.33 -20.02 -8.96
CA GLU A 268 -13.28 -20.33 -9.91
C GLU A 268 -13.93 -20.61 -11.27
N PRO A 269 -13.46 -20.02 -12.38
CA PRO A 269 -13.81 -20.53 -13.68
C PRO A 269 -13.21 -21.94 -13.79
N CYS A 270 -14.07 -22.96 -13.90
CA CYS A 270 -13.65 -24.25 -14.42
C CYS A 270 -13.08 -24.03 -15.83
N SER A 271 -11.76 -24.21 -15.97
CA SER A 271 -10.96 -24.33 -17.20
C SER A 271 -11.13 -23.26 -18.29
#